data_AF-A0A7K1J3E5-F1
#
_entry.id   AF-A0A7K1J3E5-F1
#
_cell.length_a   1.000
_cell.length_b   1.000
_cell.length_c   1.000
_cell.angle_alpha   90.00
_cell.angle_beta   90.00
_cell.angle_gamma   90.00
#
_symmetry.space_group_name_H-M   'P 1'
#
loop_
_entity.id
_entity.type
_entity.pdbx_description
1 polymer ?
#
loop_
_entity_poly.entity_id
_entity_poly.type
_entity_poly.pdbx_seq_one_letter_code
_entity_poly.pdbx_strand_id
1 'polypeptide(L)'
;MLLRVAKQKSTQRSRREVERLARIVAKEYDYAAFCRKRAMLVPTGTALVVLGIALSFFGSLLPALPQSDAKVLGAGMDWLIKFLSKEVIETDYAEKHVGAALLLLTCIVAGLLILRHARTMLHEFQAAHPYINHGLPQDQADVLNTRGRRFQWAGGTIIAISAVAYIIGRLCGIPFSGSTSASVLSGCVLTLACPGIWFALHGEWVRATTGIFAYNCSATNRRSVYEIDVNEQEPLRSLLLAEKYEFLRCSLHGNTVFACCAVLSAAMFFLPTLESPAWWVPLAIGVIIRYLYGRHGVKNAERLFYKVAQEDAKLSIGKTASKSAN
;
A
#
# COMPACT_ATOMS: atom_id res chain seq x y z
N MET A 1 28.44 11.59 -53.30
CA MET A 1 27.39 12.38 -52.63
C MET A 1 26.36 11.51 -51.90
N LEU A 2 25.82 10.46 -52.52
CA LEU A 2 24.82 9.54 -51.94
C LEU A 2 25.24 8.85 -50.62
N LEU A 3 26.50 8.42 -50.49
CA LEU A 3 27.03 7.81 -49.26
C LEU A 3 27.05 8.77 -48.05
N ARG A 4 27.25 10.07 -48.26
CA ARG A 4 27.21 11.08 -47.18
C ARG A 4 25.76 11.32 -46.72
N VAL A 5 24.81 11.34 -47.65
CA VAL A 5 23.38 11.52 -47.36
C VAL A 5 22.79 10.32 -46.61
N ALA A 6 23.18 9.09 -46.98
CA ALA A 6 22.78 7.87 -46.28
C ALA A 6 23.32 7.81 -44.84
N LYS A 7 24.60 8.20 -44.65
CA LYS A 7 25.22 8.28 -43.33
C LYS A 7 24.53 9.32 -42.45
N GLN A 8 24.27 10.52 -42.97
CA GLN A 8 23.50 11.57 -42.27
C GLN A 8 22.10 11.12 -41.86
N LYS A 9 21.35 10.46 -42.76
CA LYS A 9 20.00 9.92 -42.45
C LYS A 9 20.04 8.86 -41.34
N SER A 10 21.04 7.99 -41.32
CA SER A 10 21.19 6.97 -40.26
C SER A 10 21.47 7.59 -38.89
N THR A 11 22.33 8.61 -38.83
CA THR A 11 22.66 9.33 -37.59
C THR A 11 21.46 10.12 -37.08
N GLN A 12 20.69 10.75 -37.97
CA GLN A 12 19.48 11.48 -37.62
C GLN A 12 18.36 10.56 -37.10
N ARG A 13 18.25 9.34 -37.65
CA ARG A 13 17.29 8.33 -37.19
C ARG A 13 17.67 7.79 -35.81
N SER A 14 18.96 7.51 -35.57
CA SER A 14 19.46 7.09 -34.25
C SER A 14 19.26 8.17 -33.18
N ARG A 15 19.49 9.46 -33.49
CA ARG A 15 19.22 10.57 -32.56
C ARG A 15 17.74 10.67 -32.20
N ARG A 16 16.84 10.52 -33.18
CA ARG A 16 15.39 10.52 -32.92
C ARG A 16 14.94 9.34 -32.07
N GLU A 17 15.55 8.17 -32.24
CA GLU A 17 15.30 7.00 -31.39
C GLU A 17 15.84 7.21 -29.97
N VAL A 18 17.03 7.76 -29.82
CA VAL A 18 17.61 8.13 -28.50
C VAL A 18 16.78 9.22 -27.82
N GLU A 19 16.31 10.24 -28.53
CA GLU A 19 15.41 11.27 -27.98
C GLU A 19 14.02 10.72 -27.65
N ARG A 20 13.53 9.74 -28.40
CA ARG A 20 12.27 9.05 -28.11
C ARG A 20 12.42 8.17 -26.87
N LEU A 21 13.52 7.41 -26.77
CA LEU A 21 13.88 6.61 -25.60
C LEU A 21 14.12 7.50 -24.38
N ALA A 22 14.84 8.61 -24.51
CA ALA A 22 15.06 9.58 -23.45
C ALA A 22 13.74 10.22 -22.98
N ARG A 23 12.79 10.48 -23.88
CA ARG A 23 11.44 10.94 -23.50
C ARG A 23 10.60 9.86 -22.83
N ILE A 24 10.72 8.60 -23.27
CA ILE A 24 10.03 7.46 -22.63
C ILE A 24 10.60 7.26 -21.22
N VAL A 25 11.93 7.23 -21.08
CA VAL A 25 12.67 7.18 -19.83
C VAL A 25 12.26 8.36 -18.95
N ALA A 26 12.37 9.61 -19.41
CA ALA A 26 11.96 10.79 -18.63
C ALA A 26 10.50 10.73 -18.16
N LYS A 27 9.61 10.11 -18.95
CA LYS A 27 8.20 9.91 -18.58
C LYS A 27 7.98 8.73 -17.62
N GLU A 28 8.85 7.72 -17.63
CA GLU A 28 8.84 6.63 -16.65
C GLU A 28 9.45 7.01 -15.31
N TYR A 29 10.39 7.96 -15.31
CA TYR A 29 10.97 8.57 -14.10
C TYR A 29 10.19 9.80 -13.61
N ASP A 30 9.07 10.14 -14.25
CA ASP A 30 8.17 11.19 -13.77
C ASP A 30 7.41 10.69 -12.52
N TYR A 31 7.43 11.49 -11.45
CA TYR A 31 6.76 11.22 -10.19
C TYR A 31 5.26 10.92 -10.38
N ALA A 32 4.61 11.63 -11.30
CA ALA A 32 3.19 11.41 -11.60
C ALA A 32 2.94 10.02 -12.23
N ALA A 33 3.82 9.57 -13.12
CA ALA A 33 3.73 8.26 -13.76
C ALA A 33 4.03 7.13 -12.77
N PHE A 34 5.06 7.29 -11.93
CA PHE A 34 5.38 6.38 -10.83
C PHE A 34 4.18 6.21 -9.87
N CYS A 35 3.62 7.33 -9.45
CA CYS A 35 2.46 7.36 -8.57
C CYS A 35 1.25 6.66 -9.18
N ARG A 36 0.98 6.87 -10.48
CA ARG A 36 -0.12 6.21 -11.19
C ARG A 36 0.07 4.70 -11.29
N LYS A 37 1.29 4.22 -11.57
CA LYS A 37 1.62 2.77 -11.56
C LYS A 37 1.35 2.16 -10.18
N ARG A 38 1.78 2.83 -9.10
CA ARG A 38 1.54 2.36 -7.72
C ARG A 38 0.07 2.39 -7.32
N ALA A 39 -0.68 3.40 -7.75
CA ALA A 39 -2.10 3.50 -7.51
C ALA A 39 -2.89 2.34 -8.14
N MET A 40 -2.37 1.67 -9.17
CA MET A 40 -2.97 0.46 -9.73
C MET A 40 -2.47 -0.81 -9.06
N LEU A 41 -1.17 -0.92 -8.82
CA LEU A 41 -0.56 -2.18 -8.33
C LEU A 41 -0.90 -2.48 -6.88
N VAL A 42 -0.84 -1.48 -5.98
CA VAL A 42 -1.08 -1.72 -4.55
C VAL A 42 -2.53 -2.16 -4.30
N PRO A 43 -3.57 -1.48 -4.82
CA PRO A 43 -4.95 -1.93 -4.66
C PRO A 43 -5.21 -3.29 -5.30
N THR A 44 -4.65 -3.54 -6.49
CA THR A 44 -4.80 -4.83 -7.18
C THR A 44 -4.21 -5.96 -6.36
N GLY A 45 -2.97 -5.81 -5.86
CA GLY A 45 -2.33 -6.82 -5.02
C GLY A 45 -3.12 -7.10 -3.74
N THR A 46 -3.61 -6.06 -3.06
CA THR A 46 -4.44 -6.22 -1.84
C THR A 46 -5.79 -6.87 -2.14
N ALA A 47 -6.49 -6.44 -3.19
CA ALA A 47 -7.77 -7.01 -3.58
C ALA A 47 -7.65 -8.49 -3.97
N LEU A 48 -6.53 -8.88 -4.60
CA LEU A 48 -6.26 -10.26 -4.99
C LEU A 48 -6.01 -11.16 -3.78
N VAL A 49 -5.35 -10.66 -2.73
CA VAL A 49 -5.23 -11.38 -1.44
C VAL A 49 -6.61 -11.57 -0.80
N VAL A 50 -7.43 -10.51 -0.74
CA VAL A 50 -8.78 -10.60 -0.15
C VAL A 50 -9.69 -11.51 -0.97
N LEU A 51 -9.56 -11.49 -2.31
CA LEU A 51 -10.29 -12.37 -3.20
C LEU A 51 -9.92 -13.84 -2.97
N GLY A 52 -8.63 -14.15 -2.76
CA GLY A 52 -8.20 -15.50 -2.39
C GLY A 52 -8.89 -15.99 -1.13
N ILE A 53 -8.93 -15.14 -0.09
CA ILE A 53 -9.65 -15.43 1.17
C ILE A 53 -11.15 -15.63 0.89
N ALA A 54 -11.75 -14.79 0.06
CA ALA A 54 -13.17 -14.90 -0.31
C ALA A 54 -13.48 -16.21 -1.05
N LEU A 55 -12.60 -16.62 -1.96
CA LEU A 55 -12.73 -17.88 -2.70
C LEU A 55 -12.61 -19.11 -1.80
N SER A 56 -11.82 -19.02 -0.71
CA SER A 56 -11.71 -20.13 0.23
C SER A 56 -13.06 -20.53 0.84
N PHE A 57 -13.95 -19.58 1.13
CA PHE A 57 -15.28 -19.85 1.68
C PHE A 57 -16.20 -20.69 0.78
N PHE A 58 -15.89 -20.81 -0.51
CA PHE A 58 -16.63 -21.66 -1.45
C PHE A 58 -16.05 -23.08 -1.58
N GLY A 59 -15.05 -23.45 -0.77
CA GLY A 59 -14.41 -24.77 -0.82
C GLY A 59 -15.38 -25.94 -0.70
N SER A 60 -16.45 -25.78 0.10
CA SER A 60 -17.51 -26.79 0.24
C SER A 60 -18.37 -27.00 -1.00
N LEU A 61 -18.30 -26.10 -2.00
CA LEU A 61 -19.01 -26.23 -3.28
C LEU A 61 -18.17 -26.90 -4.37
N LEU A 62 -16.86 -27.04 -4.16
CA LEU A 62 -15.98 -27.66 -5.15
C LEU A 62 -16.07 -29.19 -5.05
N PRO A 63 -16.03 -29.90 -6.18
CA PRO A 63 -16.00 -31.37 -6.19
C PRO A 63 -14.75 -31.86 -5.44
N ALA A 64 -14.93 -32.91 -4.64
CA ALA A 64 -13.82 -33.55 -3.95
C ALA A 64 -12.81 -34.09 -4.98
N LEU A 65 -11.54 -33.70 -4.83
CA LEU A 65 -10.44 -34.28 -5.61
C LEU A 65 -10.17 -35.72 -5.17
N PRO A 66 -9.61 -36.58 -6.05
CA PRO A 66 -9.15 -37.91 -5.67
C PRO A 66 -8.20 -37.84 -4.47
N GLN A 67 -8.34 -38.74 -3.49
CA GLN A 67 -7.56 -38.70 -2.24
C GLN A 67 -6.03 -38.74 -2.44
N SER A 68 -5.55 -39.29 -3.56
CA SER A 68 -4.13 -39.29 -3.94
C SER A 68 -3.60 -37.87 -4.19
N ASP A 69 -4.34 -37.09 -4.96
CA ASP A 69 -3.94 -35.75 -5.39
C ASP A 69 -4.13 -34.76 -4.23
N ALA A 70 -5.18 -34.98 -3.43
CA ALA A 70 -5.45 -34.23 -2.22
C ALA A 70 -4.31 -34.30 -1.19
N LYS A 71 -3.71 -35.48 -1.00
CA LYS A 71 -2.60 -35.68 -0.05
C LYS A 71 -1.30 -35.04 -0.51
N VAL A 72 -0.94 -35.19 -1.79
CA VAL A 72 0.28 -34.58 -2.35
C VAL A 72 0.18 -33.05 -2.30
N LEU A 73 -0.99 -32.51 -2.60
CA LEU A 73 -1.21 -31.07 -2.60
C LEU A 73 -1.36 -30.50 -1.19
N GLY A 74 -2.05 -31.21 -0.29
CA GLY A 74 -2.14 -30.89 1.13
C GLY A 74 -0.75 -30.80 1.77
N ALA A 75 0.15 -31.74 1.48
CA ALA A 75 1.53 -31.70 1.95
C ALA A 75 2.32 -30.49 1.41
N GLY A 76 2.12 -30.14 0.13
CA GLY A 76 2.72 -28.93 -0.46
C GLY A 76 2.18 -27.64 0.15
N MET A 77 0.89 -27.60 0.50
CA MET A 77 0.26 -26.47 1.17
C MET A 77 0.70 -26.32 2.62
N ASP A 78 0.79 -27.42 3.36
CA ASP A 78 1.32 -27.46 4.72
C ASP A 78 2.76 -26.96 4.77
N TRP A 79 3.59 -27.37 3.80
CA TRP A 79 4.95 -26.87 3.67
C TRP A 79 4.99 -25.35 3.41
N LEU A 80 4.12 -24.83 2.54
CA LEU A 80 4.10 -23.40 2.19
C LEU A 80 3.54 -22.53 3.32
N ILE A 81 2.53 -23.02 4.05
CA ILE A 81 1.98 -22.38 5.25
C ILE A 81 3.01 -22.41 6.38
N LYS A 82 3.74 -23.52 6.57
CA LYS A 82 4.86 -23.59 7.54
C LYS A 82 6.00 -22.65 7.15
N PHE A 83 6.30 -22.53 5.85
CA PHE A 83 7.30 -21.59 5.32
C PHE A 83 6.89 -20.12 5.52
N LEU A 84 5.62 -19.77 5.30
CA LEU A 84 5.11 -18.41 5.46
C LEU A 84 4.80 -18.02 6.92
N SER A 85 4.41 -18.98 7.76
CA SER A 85 3.95 -18.71 9.14
C SER A 85 4.98 -19.00 10.23
N LYS A 86 6.14 -19.62 9.93
CA LYS A 86 7.04 -20.17 10.96
C LYS A 86 6.24 -21.00 12.00
N GLU A 87 5.61 -22.08 11.53
CA GLU A 87 5.07 -23.19 12.34
C GLU A 87 3.80 -22.94 13.20
N VAL A 88 2.84 -22.09 12.80
CA VAL A 88 1.69 -21.78 13.70
C VAL A 88 0.31 -22.28 13.22
N ILE A 89 0.15 -22.77 11.99
CA ILE A 89 -1.19 -23.12 11.48
C ILE A 89 -1.19 -24.55 10.92
N GLU A 90 -1.56 -25.52 11.75
CA GLU A 90 -2.06 -26.82 11.28
C GLU A 90 -3.56 -26.67 11.02
N THR A 91 -3.95 -26.69 9.74
CA THR A 91 -5.37 -26.62 9.38
C THR A 91 -5.74 -27.80 8.51
N ASP A 92 -6.62 -28.65 9.04
CA ASP A 92 -7.28 -29.80 8.39
C ASP A 92 -8.15 -29.40 7.17
N TYR A 93 -8.13 -28.11 6.81
CA TYR A 93 -8.89 -27.49 5.74
C TYR A 93 -8.33 -27.81 4.34
N ALA A 94 -7.00 -27.92 4.22
CA ALA A 94 -6.34 -28.24 2.96
C ALA A 94 -6.64 -29.67 2.49
N GLU A 95 -6.80 -30.62 3.42
CA GLU A 95 -7.15 -32.01 3.09
C GLU A 95 -8.61 -32.17 2.62
N LYS A 96 -9.54 -31.36 3.15
CA LYS A 96 -10.97 -31.43 2.81
C LYS A 96 -11.37 -30.64 1.56
N HIS A 97 -10.69 -29.52 1.25
CA HIS A 97 -11.07 -28.59 0.18
C HIS A 97 -9.89 -28.12 -0.69
N VAL A 98 -9.12 -29.08 -1.19
CA VAL A 98 -7.88 -28.92 -1.97
C VAL A 98 -7.99 -27.89 -3.12
N GLY A 99 -9.11 -27.88 -3.86
CA GLY A 99 -9.32 -26.95 -4.98
C GLY A 99 -9.48 -25.49 -4.55
N ALA A 100 -10.19 -25.23 -3.45
CA ALA A 100 -10.30 -23.87 -2.89
C ALA A 100 -9.00 -23.43 -2.25
N ALA A 101 -8.26 -24.38 -1.68
CA ALA A 101 -6.97 -24.16 -1.07
C ALA A 101 -5.91 -23.75 -2.13
N LEU A 102 -5.92 -24.36 -3.32
CA LEU A 102 -5.15 -23.91 -4.49
C LEU A 102 -5.51 -22.49 -4.96
N LEU A 103 -6.81 -22.21 -5.10
CA LEU A 103 -7.28 -20.89 -5.55
C LEU A 103 -6.89 -19.79 -4.54
N LEU A 104 -7.05 -20.07 -3.25
CA LEU A 104 -6.58 -19.21 -2.18
C LEU A 104 -5.08 -18.93 -2.32
N LEU A 105 -4.27 -19.98 -2.48
CA LEU A 105 -2.82 -19.87 -2.51
C LEU A 105 -2.31 -19.15 -3.76
N THR A 106 -2.85 -19.48 -4.94
CA THR A 106 -2.52 -18.78 -6.19
C THR A 106 -2.87 -17.30 -6.11
N CYS A 107 -4.03 -16.95 -5.56
CA CYS A 107 -4.43 -15.57 -5.35
C CYS A 107 -3.51 -14.85 -4.33
N ILE A 108 -3.20 -15.47 -3.21
CA ILE A 108 -2.31 -14.88 -2.20
C ILE A 108 -0.91 -14.67 -2.77
N VAL A 109 -0.34 -15.69 -3.43
CA VAL A 109 1.01 -15.60 -4.02
C VAL A 109 1.05 -14.52 -5.10
N ALA A 110 0.09 -14.50 -6.03
CA ALA A 110 0.03 -13.48 -7.06
C ALA A 110 -0.14 -12.07 -6.46
N GLY A 111 -1.00 -11.92 -5.45
CA GLY A 111 -1.19 -10.65 -4.75
C GLY A 111 0.07 -10.17 -4.04
N LEU A 112 0.76 -11.06 -3.32
CA LEU A 112 2.03 -10.77 -2.64
C LEU A 112 3.16 -10.45 -3.62
N LEU A 113 3.23 -11.13 -4.77
CA LEU A 113 4.20 -10.82 -5.82
C LEU A 113 3.99 -9.41 -6.38
N ILE A 114 2.74 -9.03 -6.66
CA ILE A 114 2.39 -7.66 -7.11
C ILE A 114 2.78 -6.64 -6.04
N LEU A 115 2.46 -6.89 -4.77
CA LEU A 115 2.81 -5.99 -3.67
C LEU A 115 4.33 -5.88 -3.46
N ARG A 116 5.06 -6.99 -3.58
CA ARG A 116 6.52 -7.01 -3.53
C ARG A 116 7.12 -6.21 -4.68
N HIS A 117 6.59 -6.37 -5.89
CA HIS A 117 7.01 -5.60 -7.05
C HIS A 117 6.75 -4.10 -6.85
N ALA A 118 5.56 -3.71 -6.38
CA ALA A 118 5.23 -2.32 -6.06
C ALA A 118 6.14 -1.72 -4.97
N ARG A 119 6.55 -2.53 -4.00
CA ARG A 119 7.51 -2.11 -2.95
C ARG A 119 8.92 -1.93 -3.52
N THR A 120 9.35 -2.84 -4.39
CA THR A 120 10.68 -2.80 -5.03
C THR A 120 10.79 -1.56 -5.92
N MET A 121 9.78 -1.30 -6.75
CA MET A 121 9.72 -0.05 -7.54
C MET A 121 9.79 1.21 -6.67
N LEU A 122 9.14 1.23 -5.50
CA LEU A 122 9.26 2.36 -4.57
C LEU A 122 10.70 2.52 -4.04
N HIS A 123 11.39 1.42 -3.76
CA HIS A 123 12.80 1.46 -3.34
C HIS A 123 13.71 2.00 -4.43
N GLU A 124 13.60 1.47 -5.63
CA GLU A 124 14.40 1.91 -6.78
C GLU A 124 14.12 3.39 -7.11
N PHE A 125 12.86 3.80 -7.09
CA PHE A 125 12.49 5.19 -7.37
C PHE A 125 13.01 6.16 -6.29
N GLN A 126 12.93 5.79 -5.00
CA GLN A 126 13.47 6.61 -3.91
C GLN A 126 15.00 6.68 -3.89
N ALA A 127 15.69 5.63 -4.37
CA ALA A 127 17.13 5.67 -4.55
C ALA A 127 17.53 6.65 -5.68
N ALA A 128 16.77 6.69 -6.77
CA ALA A 128 17.02 7.59 -7.90
C ALA A 128 16.60 9.05 -7.64
N HIS A 129 15.49 9.24 -6.90
CA HIS A 129 14.90 10.55 -6.63
C HIS A 129 14.67 10.75 -5.13
N PRO A 130 15.73 10.95 -4.35
CA PRO A 130 15.62 10.94 -2.90
C PRO A 130 14.92 12.17 -2.30
N TYR A 131 14.82 13.25 -3.07
CA TYR A 131 14.05 14.44 -2.69
C TYR A 131 13.45 15.10 -3.94
N ILE A 132 12.16 15.48 -3.87
CA ILE A 132 11.44 16.12 -4.97
C ILE A 132 10.99 17.52 -4.52
N ASN A 133 11.40 18.55 -5.27
CA ASN A 133 11.13 19.96 -4.96
C ASN A 133 9.82 20.49 -5.57
N HIS A 134 9.37 19.91 -6.68
CA HIS A 134 8.24 20.43 -7.43
C HIS A 134 7.12 19.41 -7.53
N GLY A 135 5.92 19.88 -7.22
CA GLY A 135 4.70 19.09 -7.26
C GLY A 135 4.04 19.07 -8.60
N LEU A 136 2.95 18.30 -8.62
CA LEU A 136 1.92 18.52 -9.61
C LEU A 136 1.39 19.96 -9.49
N PRO A 137 1.15 20.65 -10.62
CA PRO A 137 0.39 21.89 -10.64
C PRO A 137 -0.93 21.77 -9.86
N GLN A 138 -1.32 22.85 -9.18
CA GLN A 138 -2.41 22.81 -8.20
C GLN A 138 -3.77 22.45 -8.82
N ASP A 139 -4.01 22.87 -10.05
CA ASP A 139 -5.15 22.48 -10.89
C ASP A 139 -5.21 20.96 -11.10
N GLN A 140 -4.08 20.32 -11.40
CA GLN A 140 -4.01 18.87 -11.56
C GLN A 140 -4.19 18.13 -10.23
N ALA A 141 -3.62 18.68 -9.15
CA ALA A 141 -3.78 18.13 -7.80
C ALA A 141 -5.24 18.15 -7.34
N ASP A 142 -5.99 19.21 -7.61
CA ASP A 142 -7.40 19.33 -7.24
C ASP A 142 -8.29 18.34 -8.01
N VAL A 143 -8.01 18.15 -9.30
CA VAL A 143 -8.70 17.14 -10.13
C VAL A 143 -8.44 15.74 -9.58
N LEU A 144 -7.20 15.40 -9.26
CA LEU A 144 -6.83 14.09 -8.70
C LEU A 144 -7.44 13.88 -7.31
N ASN A 145 -7.43 14.90 -6.46
CA ASN A 145 -8.07 14.85 -5.14
C ASN A 145 -9.58 14.62 -5.23
N THR A 146 -10.24 15.28 -6.17
CA THR A 146 -11.68 15.11 -6.39
C THR A 146 -11.99 13.71 -6.92
N ARG A 147 -11.23 13.24 -7.93
CA ARG A 147 -11.37 11.89 -8.47
C ARG A 147 -11.11 10.81 -7.42
N GLY A 148 -10.01 10.92 -6.69
CA GLY A 148 -9.66 9.97 -5.64
C GLY A 148 -10.72 9.91 -4.55
N ARG A 149 -11.30 11.05 -4.15
CA ARG A 149 -12.43 11.09 -3.21
C ARG A 149 -13.67 10.37 -3.76
N ARG A 150 -14.02 10.57 -5.04
CA ARG A 150 -15.13 9.85 -5.68
C ARG A 150 -14.92 8.34 -5.68
N PHE A 151 -13.71 7.88 -5.99
CA PHE A 151 -13.36 6.46 -5.89
C PHE A 151 -13.43 5.93 -4.45
N GLN A 152 -12.99 6.72 -3.46
CA GLN A 152 -13.13 6.35 -2.05
C GLN A 152 -14.59 6.23 -1.61
N TRP A 153 -15.45 7.17 -2.02
CA TRP A 153 -16.89 7.09 -1.76
C TRP A 153 -17.51 5.87 -2.43
N ALA A 154 -17.21 5.63 -3.72
CA ALA A 154 -17.70 4.45 -4.43
C ALA A 154 -17.22 3.14 -3.79
N GLY A 155 -15.96 3.07 -3.36
CA GLY A 155 -15.44 1.90 -2.64
C GLY A 155 -16.11 1.71 -1.28
N GLY A 156 -16.28 2.80 -0.53
CA GLY A 156 -16.95 2.80 0.77
C GLY A 156 -18.42 2.40 0.68
N THR A 157 -19.16 2.84 -0.35
CA THR A 157 -20.55 2.43 -0.56
C THR A 157 -20.65 0.95 -0.90
N ILE A 158 -19.77 0.41 -1.74
CA ILE A 158 -19.74 -1.03 -2.04
C ILE A 158 -19.45 -1.86 -0.78
N ILE A 159 -18.47 -1.44 0.03
CA ILE A 159 -18.16 -2.11 1.30
C ILE A 159 -19.37 -2.02 2.25
N ALA A 160 -20.02 -0.86 2.37
CA ALA A 160 -21.21 -0.71 3.20
C ALA A 160 -22.37 -1.60 2.72
N ILE A 161 -22.62 -1.67 1.40
CA ILE A 161 -23.63 -2.57 0.82
C ILE A 161 -23.29 -4.03 1.14
N SER A 162 -22.02 -4.44 1.03
CA SER A 162 -21.61 -5.80 1.39
C SER A 162 -21.83 -6.11 2.87
N ALA A 163 -21.54 -5.16 3.77
CA ALA A 163 -21.78 -5.30 5.19
C ALA A 163 -23.28 -5.37 5.53
N VAL A 164 -24.12 -4.56 4.87
CA VAL A 164 -25.57 -4.60 5.03
C VAL A 164 -26.12 -5.94 4.52
N ALA A 165 -25.66 -6.43 3.36
CA ALA A 165 -26.04 -7.73 2.82
C ALA A 165 -25.66 -8.87 3.78
N TYR A 166 -24.49 -8.78 4.43
CA TYR A 166 -24.11 -9.71 5.49
C TYR A 166 -25.09 -9.67 6.66
N ILE A 167 -25.37 -8.49 7.21
CA ILE A 167 -26.29 -8.31 8.36
C ILE A 167 -27.69 -8.84 8.02
N ILE A 168 -28.23 -8.54 6.83
CA ILE A 168 -29.53 -9.05 6.39
C ILE A 168 -29.50 -10.58 6.28
N GLY A 169 -28.46 -11.17 5.68
CA GLY A 169 -28.31 -12.62 5.60
C GLY A 169 -28.25 -13.29 6.98
N ARG A 170 -27.64 -12.62 7.97
CA ARG A 170 -27.65 -13.07 9.37
C ARG A 170 -29.05 -12.98 10.01
N LEU A 171 -29.76 -11.88 9.78
CA LEU A 171 -31.12 -11.66 10.31
C LEU A 171 -32.14 -12.62 9.69
N CYS A 172 -31.93 -13.07 8.46
CA CYS A 172 -32.75 -14.08 7.78
C CYS A 172 -32.50 -15.52 8.27
N GLY A 173 -31.75 -15.72 9.36
CA GLY A 173 -31.64 -17.02 10.04
C GLY A 173 -30.51 -17.93 9.55
N ILE A 174 -29.51 -17.40 8.83
CA ILE A 174 -28.32 -18.18 8.47
C ILE A 174 -27.44 -18.38 9.75
N PRO A 175 -27.20 -19.62 10.21
CA PRO A 175 -26.58 -19.89 11.52
C PRO A 175 -25.11 -19.43 11.61
N PHE A 176 -24.61 -19.23 12.84
CA PHE A 176 -23.27 -18.66 13.14
C PHE A 176 -22.09 -19.48 12.64
N SER A 177 -22.20 -20.80 12.54
CA SER A 177 -21.12 -21.64 12.03
C SER A 177 -21.62 -23.01 11.57
N GLY A 178 -20.79 -23.69 10.78
CA GLY A 178 -20.94 -25.12 10.47
C GLY A 178 -21.82 -25.47 9.27
N SER A 179 -22.68 -24.56 8.79
CA SER A 179 -23.48 -24.82 7.59
C SER A 179 -22.79 -24.33 6.32
N THR A 180 -22.96 -25.09 5.23
CA THR A 180 -22.55 -24.70 3.88
C THR A 180 -23.11 -23.33 3.49
N SER A 181 -24.34 -23.01 3.92
CA SER A 181 -25.01 -21.73 3.66
C SER A 181 -24.32 -20.53 4.33
N ALA A 182 -23.78 -20.69 5.54
CA ALA A 182 -23.06 -19.62 6.24
C ALA A 182 -21.70 -19.31 5.58
N SER A 183 -21.01 -20.35 5.11
CA SER A 183 -19.75 -20.20 4.37
C SER A 183 -19.98 -19.52 3.02
N VAL A 184 -20.98 -19.95 2.25
CA VAL A 184 -21.33 -19.35 0.96
C VAL A 184 -21.76 -17.89 1.10
N LEU A 185 -22.57 -17.54 2.10
CA LEU A 185 -22.93 -16.14 2.38
C LEU A 185 -21.67 -15.29 2.64
N SER A 186 -20.77 -15.78 3.49
CA SER A 186 -19.52 -15.09 3.84
C SER A 186 -18.61 -14.91 2.62
N GLY A 187 -18.50 -15.93 1.77
CA GLY A 187 -17.80 -15.86 0.49
C GLY A 187 -18.40 -14.84 -0.48
N CYS A 188 -19.73 -14.83 -0.64
CA CYS A 188 -20.44 -13.88 -1.51
C CYS A 188 -20.27 -12.42 -1.02
N VAL A 189 -20.37 -12.19 0.28
CA VAL A 189 -20.15 -10.86 0.86
C VAL A 189 -18.73 -10.39 0.63
N LEU A 190 -17.74 -11.26 0.86
CA LEU A 190 -16.33 -10.88 0.76
C LEU A 190 -15.91 -10.69 -0.71
N THR A 191 -16.43 -11.47 -1.66
CA THR A 191 -16.21 -11.24 -3.10
C THR A 191 -16.83 -9.93 -3.57
N LEU A 192 -18.01 -9.54 -3.05
CA LEU A 192 -18.62 -8.23 -3.31
C LEU A 192 -17.81 -7.08 -2.68
N ALA A 193 -17.20 -7.31 -1.52
CA ALA A 193 -16.36 -6.31 -0.85
C ALA A 193 -15.02 -6.06 -1.59
N CYS A 194 -14.50 -7.04 -2.34
CA CYS A 194 -13.22 -6.94 -3.06
C CYS A 194 -13.12 -5.71 -4.00
N PRO A 195 -14.05 -5.48 -4.95
CA PRO A 195 -14.01 -4.27 -5.77
C PRO A 195 -14.16 -2.99 -4.94
N GLY A 196 -14.91 -3.03 -3.83
CA GLY A 196 -15.02 -1.92 -2.90
C GLY A 196 -13.68 -1.55 -2.25
N ILE A 197 -12.94 -2.56 -1.75
CA ILE A 197 -11.60 -2.40 -1.19
C ILE A 197 -10.64 -1.87 -2.25
N TRP A 198 -10.71 -2.39 -3.48
CA TRP A 198 -9.90 -1.91 -4.60
C TRP A 198 -10.15 -0.43 -4.88
N PHE A 199 -11.41 -0.01 -5.03
CA PHE A 199 -11.76 1.40 -5.29
C PHE A 199 -11.36 2.33 -4.14
N ALA A 200 -11.55 1.89 -2.89
CA ALA A 200 -11.16 2.66 -1.71
C ALA A 200 -9.64 2.88 -1.66
N LEU A 201 -8.86 1.82 -1.85
CA LEU A 201 -7.40 1.89 -1.87
C LEU A 201 -6.90 2.67 -3.09
N HIS A 202 -7.45 2.43 -4.28
CA HIS A 202 -7.10 3.18 -5.49
C HIS A 202 -7.35 4.67 -5.30
N GLY A 203 -8.50 5.05 -4.76
CA GLY A 203 -8.82 6.45 -4.46
C GLY A 203 -7.85 7.07 -3.45
N GLU A 204 -7.42 6.32 -2.43
CA GLU A 204 -6.41 6.78 -1.47
C GLU A 204 -5.04 6.98 -2.13
N TRP A 205 -4.58 6.02 -2.94
CA TRP A 205 -3.31 6.13 -3.64
C TRP A 205 -3.32 7.25 -4.69
N VAL A 206 -4.43 7.47 -5.38
CA VAL A 206 -4.62 8.62 -6.30
C VAL A 206 -4.54 9.95 -5.58
N ARG A 207 -4.97 10.03 -4.31
CA ARG A 207 -4.80 11.25 -3.50
C ARG A 207 -3.38 11.37 -2.97
N ALA A 208 -2.75 10.26 -2.58
CA ALA A 208 -1.38 10.26 -2.12
C ALA A 208 -0.40 10.80 -3.18
N THR A 209 -0.73 10.71 -4.48
CA THR A 209 0.09 11.26 -5.56
C THR A 209 0.26 12.78 -5.48
N THR A 210 -0.68 13.49 -4.85
CA THR A 210 -0.59 14.96 -4.69
C THR A 210 0.30 15.35 -3.52
N GLY A 211 0.58 14.43 -2.60
CA GLY A 211 1.38 14.68 -1.40
C GLY A 211 2.86 14.39 -1.62
N ILE A 212 3.59 15.31 -2.24
CA ILE A 212 5.06 15.20 -2.38
C ILE A 212 5.71 15.11 -1.00
N PHE A 213 5.19 15.86 -0.03
CA PHE A 213 5.76 15.88 1.31
C PHE A 213 5.70 14.50 1.99
N ALA A 214 4.63 13.75 1.75
CA ALA A 214 4.53 12.36 2.21
C ALA A 214 5.58 11.46 1.53
N TYR A 215 5.87 11.70 0.24
CA TYR A 215 6.93 11.01 -0.47
C TYR A 215 8.32 11.37 0.09
N ASN A 216 8.62 12.66 0.24
CA ASN A 216 9.90 13.15 0.77
C ASN A 216 10.13 12.63 2.19
N CYS A 217 9.13 12.72 3.09
CA CYS A 217 9.20 12.10 4.42
C CYS A 217 9.51 10.60 4.34
N SER A 218 8.85 9.87 3.44
CA SER A 218 9.11 8.44 3.26
C SER A 218 10.52 8.16 2.72
N ALA A 219 11.05 9.00 1.84
CA ALA A 219 12.38 8.86 1.27
C ALA A 219 13.47 9.20 2.31
N THR A 220 13.32 10.32 3.02
CA THR A 220 14.18 10.73 4.15
C THR A 220 14.20 9.68 5.25
N ASN A 221 13.07 9.03 5.53
CA ASN A 221 13.03 7.96 6.52
C ASN A 221 13.90 6.75 6.12
N ARG A 222 14.13 6.50 4.83
CA ARG A 222 14.98 5.39 4.36
C ARG A 222 16.47 5.70 4.41
N ARG A 223 16.86 6.95 4.21
CA ARG A 223 18.26 7.37 4.35
C ARG A 223 18.74 7.17 5.78
N SER A 224 19.96 6.70 5.99
CA SER A 224 20.51 6.65 7.34
C SER A 224 20.74 8.07 7.89
N VAL A 225 20.79 8.22 9.22
CA VAL A 225 21.08 9.53 9.85
C VAL A 225 22.45 10.02 9.38
N TYR A 226 23.42 9.11 9.25
CA TYR A 226 24.77 9.41 8.76
C TYR A 226 24.80 9.85 7.30
N GLU A 227 24.00 9.23 6.42
CA GLU A 227 23.90 9.66 5.02
C GLU A 227 23.38 11.08 4.88
N ILE A 228 22.47 11.50 5.76
CA ILE A 228 21.96 12.88 5.79
C ILE A 228 23.05 13.82 6.32
N ASP A 229 23.76 13.40 7.36
CA ASP A 229 24.77 14.22 8.02
C ASP A 229 26.01 14.49 7.14
N VAL A 230 26.38 13.53 6.29
CA VAL A 230 27.55 13.62 5.40
C VAL A 230 27.24 14.37 4.10
N ASN A 231 26.03 14.23 3.55
CA ASN A 231 25.73 14.73 2.20
C ASN A 231 25.05 16.10 2.17
N GLU A 232 24.43 16.54 3.27
CA GLU A 232 23.61 17.76 3.29
C GLU A 232 24.26 18.86 4.14
N GLN A 233 24.20 20.12 3.67
CA GLN A 233 24.73 21.28 4.40
C GLN A 233 23.64 21.97 5.25
N GLU A 234 24.03 22.70 6.29
CA GLU A 234 23.10 23.54 7.07
C GLU A 234 22.55 24.68 6.20
N PRO A 235 21.25 25.06 6.33
CA PRO A 235 20.26 24.63 7.33
C PRO A 235 19.41 23.40 6.93
N LEU A 236 19.58 22.88 5.72
CA LEU A 236 18.76 21.79 5.19
C LEU A 236 18.92 20.50 5.99
N ARG A 237 20.15 20.23 6.45
CA ARG A 237 20.49 19.07 7.28
C ARG A 237 19.67 18.99 8.57
N SER A 238 19.64 20.06 9.36
CA SER A 238 18.91 20.09 10.64
C SER A 238 17.40 19.93 10.45
N LEU A 239 16.85 20.49 9.38
CA LEU A 239 15.45 20.33 9.00
C LEU A 239 15.10 18.89 8.60
N LEU A 240 15.89 18.24 7.75
CA LEU A 240 15.68 16.84 7.36
C LEU A 240 15.76 15.88 8.55
N LEU A 241 16.68 16.15 9.48
CA LEU A 241 16.78 15.38 10.72
C LEU A 241 15.54 15.56 11.60
N ALA A 242 15.07 16.80 11.80
CA ALA A 242 13.87 17.07 12.57
C ALA A 242 12.61 16.38 11.99
N GLU A 243 12.44 16.43 10.66
CA GLU A 243 11.37 15.71 9.96
C GLU A 243 11.44 14.20 10.19
N LYS A 244 12.65 13.63 10.06
CA LYS A 244 12.89 12.20 10.26
C LYS A 244 12.54 11.78 11.69
N TYR A 245 12.99 12.53 12.69
CA TYR A 245 12.71 12.23 14.10
C TYR A 245 11.21 12.26 14.41
N GLU A 246 10.48 13.28 13.95
CA GLU A 246 9.05 13.40 14.20
C GLU A 246 8.26 12.27 13.51
N PHE A 247 8.62 11.95 12.27
CA PHE A 247 8.02 10.82 11.56
C PHE A 247 8.30 9.48 12.26
N LEU A 248 9.54 9.25 12.70
CA LEU A 248 9.93 8.02 13.41
C LEU A 248 9.17 7.89 14.72
N ARG A 249 9.04 8.99 15.47
CA ARG A 249 8.28 9.06 16.73
C ARG A 249 6.83 8.65 16.50
N CYS A 250 6.13 9.27 15.55
CA CYS A 250 4.75 8.91 15.24
C CYS A 250 4.62 7.46 14.74
N SER A 251 5.56 7.00 13.90
CA SER A 251 5.58 5.62 13.40
C SER A 251 5.76 4.60 14.52
N LEU A 252 6.65 4.87 15.49
CA LEU A 252 6.86 4.03 16.66
C LEU A 252 5.58 3.91 17.50
N HIS A 253 4.89 5.03 17.79
CA HIS A 253 3.63 5.01 18.53
C HIS A 253 2.53 4.24 17.77
N GLY A 254 2.45 4.40 16.45
CA GLY A 254 1.53 3.63 15.62
C GLY A 254 1.84 2.13 15.63
N ASN A 255 3.12 1.76 15.61
CA ASN A 255 3.57 0.36 15.64
C ASN A 255 3.35 -0.28 17.02
N THR A 256 3.57 0.45 18.12
CA THR A 256 3.33 -0.07 19.47
C THR A 256 1.85 -0.33 19.71
N VAL A 257 0.97 0.59 19.31
CA VAL A 257 -0.48 0.36 19.38
C VAL A 257 -0.89 -0.84 18.53
N PHE A 258 -0.37 -0.95 17.30
CA PHE A 258 -0.62 -2.12 16.46
C PHE A 258 -0.13 -3.42 17.11
N ALA A 259 1.05 -3.42 17.73
CA ALA A 259 1.58 -4.59 18.44
C ALA A 259 0.68 -4.99 19.62
N CYS A 260 0.22 -4.04 20.43
CA CYS A 260 -0.75 -4.30 21.50
C CYS A 260 -2.06 -4.89 20.96
N CYS A 261 -2.59 -4.34 19.87
CA CYS A 261 -3.78 -4.86 19.20
C CYS A 261 -3.56 -6.28 18.63
N ALA A 262 -2.37 -6.57 18.10
CA ALA A 262 -2.01 -7.89 17.60
C ALA A 262 -1.90 -8.91 18.73
N VAL A 263 -1.30 -8.53 19.87
CA VAL A 263 -1.26 -9.38 21.08
C VAL A 263 -2.66 -9.64 21.62
N LEU A 264 -3.53 -8.62 21.66
CA LEU A 264 -4.92 -8.78 22.07
C LEU A 264 -5.69 -9.71 21.13
N SER A 265 -5.50 -9.55 19.82
CA SER A 265 -6.10 -10.42 18.81
C SER A 265 -5.63 -11.87 18.94
N ALA A 266 -4.33 -12.09 19.15
CA ALA A 266 -3.77 -13.41 19.41
C ALA A 266 -4.32 -14.01 20.72
N ALA A 267 -4.45 -13.21 21.78
CA ALA A 267 -5.07 -13.63 23.03
C ALA A 267 -6.53 -14.07 22.83
N MET A 268 -7.31 -13.32 22.06
CA MET A 268 -8.70 -13.68 21.70
C MET A 268 -8.81 -14.90 20.77
N PHE A 269 -7.70 -15.30 20.13
CA PHE A 269 -7.66 -16.47 19.26
C PHE A 269 -7.20 -17.73 20.00
N PHE A 270 -6.20 -17.61 20.89
CA PHE A 270 -5.58 -18.76 21.55
C PHE A 270 -6.11 -19.05 22.97
N LEU A 271 -6.63 -18.06 23.69
CA LEU A 271 -7.10 -18.26 25.06
C LEU A 271 -8.58 -18.65 25.07
N PRO A 272 -8.94 -19.86 25.55
CA PRO A 272 -10.33 -20.32 25.56
C PRO A 272 -11.25 -19.45 26.44
N THR A 273 -10.71 -18.69 27.38
CA THR A 273 -11.47 -17.74 28.22
C THR A 273 -11.85 -16.44 27.50
N LEU A 274 -11.18 -16.11 26.41
CA LEU A 274 -11.36 -14.87 25.63
C LEU A 274 -11.73 -15.17 24.16
N GLU A 275 -11.99 -16.42 23.84
CA GLU A 275 -12.28 -16.88 22.49
C GLU A 275 -13.51 -16.15 21.95
N SER A 276 -13.31 -15.40 20.87
CA SER A 276 -14.36 -14.62 20.24
C SER A 276 -14.27 -14.70 18.73
N PRO A 277 -15.40 -14.87 18.03
CA PRO A 277 -15.43 -14.81 16.56
C PRO A 277 -15.03 -13.41 16.02
N ALA A 278 -14.93 -12.40 16.89
CA ALA A 278 -14.49 -11.05 16.58
C ALA A 278 -12.98 -10.80 16.82
N TRP A 279 -12.15 -11.85 16.89
CA TRP A 279 -10.69 -11.74 17.09
C TRP A 279 -9.98 -10.81 16.09
N TRP A 280 -10.52 -10.62 14.90
CA TRP A 280 -9.97 -9.75 13.86
C TRP A 280 -10.23 -8.25 14.11
N VAL A 281 -11.19 -7.89 14.96
CA VAL A 281 -11.57 -6.49 15.22
C VAL A 281 -10.42 -5.68 15.82
N PRO A 282 -9.70 -6.15 16.87
CA PRO A 282 -8.51 -5.47 17.36
C PRO A 282 -7.44 -5.26 16.28
N LEU A 283 -7.18 -6.24 15.42
CA LEU A 283 -6.21 -6.10 14.32
C LEU A 283 -6.63 -5.01 13.33
N ALA A 284 -7.90 -4.98 12.93
CA ALA A 284 -8.42 -3.94 12.06
C ALA A 284 -8.26 -2.54 12.67
N ILE A 285 -8.61 -2.38 13.96
CA ILE A 285 -8.43 -1.14 14.70
C ILE A 285 -6.95 -0.75 14.76
N GLY A 286 -6.06 -1.69 15.07
CA GLY A 286 -4.61 -1.46 15.13
C GLY A 286 -4.04 -0.96 13.80
N VAL A 287 -4.47 -1.54 12.67
CA VAL A 287 -4.08 -1.10 11.32
C VAL A 287 -4.56 0.33 11.05
N ILE A 288 -5.81 0.65 11.40
CA ILE A 288 -6.38 1.99 11.21
C ILE A 288 -5.62 3.02 12.05
N ILE A 289 -5.38 2.73 13.34
CA ILE A 289 -4.65 3.64 14.23
C ILE A 289 -3.23 3.86 13.72
N ARG A 290 -2.52 2.80 13.34
CA ARG A 290 -1.18 2.88 12.75
C ARG A 290 -1.16 3.79 11.51
N TYR A 291 -2.15 3.65 10.65
CA TYR A 291 -2.30 4.49 9.46
C TYR A 291 -2.54 5.97 9.81
N LEU A 292 -3.38 6.25 10.80
CA LEU A 292 -3.65 7.61 11.27
C LEU A 292 -2.40 8.26 11.88
N TYR A 293 -1.64 7.54 12.69
CA TYR A 293 -0.36 8.03 13.23
C TYR A 293 0.66 8.35 12.12
N GLY A 294 0.75 7.50 11.09
CA GLY A 294 1.61 7.77 9.93
C GLY A 294 1.23 9.08 9.22
N ARG A 295 -0.07 9.32 8.99
CA ARG A 295 -0.56 10.58 8.43
C ARG A 295 -0.32 11.78 9.34
N HIS A 296 -0.45 11.60 10.66
CA HIS A 296 -0.19 12.65 11.63
C HIS A 296 1.29 13.07 11.61
N GLY A 297 2.21 12.10 11.56
CA GLY A 297 3.64 12.36 11.46
C GLY A 297 4.01 13.18 10.23
N VAL A 298 3.45 12.83 9.06
CA VAL A 298 3.65 13.62 7.82
C VAL A 298 3.17 15.06 7.97
N LYS A 299 1.99 15.27 8.57
CA LYS A 299 1.46 16.63 8.78
C LYS A 299 2.29 17.46 9.77
N ASN A 300 2.82 16.84 10.82
CA ASN A 300 3.67 17.54 11.79
C ASN A 300 5.00 17.93 11.18
N ALA A 301 5.62 17.03 10.43
CA ALA A 301 6.83 17.32 9.66
C ALA A 301 6.58 18.45 8.64
N GLU A 302 5.44 18.45 7.96
CA GLU A 302 5.08 19.51 6.99
C GLU A 302 4.98 20.88 7.66
N ARG A 303 4.36 20.94 8.84
CA ARG A 303 4.27 22.18 9.63
C ARG A 303 5.63 22.69 10.10
N LEU A 304 6.54 21.79 10.46
CA LEU A 304 7.91 22.14 10.84
C LEU A 304 8.65 22.76 9.65
N PHE A 305 8.54 22.14 8.47
CA PHE A 305 9.13 22.65 7.23
C PHE A 305 8.69 24.09 6.93
N TYR A 306 7.38 24.36 6.97
CA TYR A 306 6.87 25.71 6.68
C TYR A 306 7.28 26.75 7.72
N LYS A 307 7.42 26.38 9.00
CA LYS A 307 7.89 27.30 10.03
C LYS A 307 9.32 27.74 9.79
N VAL A 308 10.21 26.79 9.51
CA VAL A 308 11.63 27.08 9.22
C VAL A 308 11.77 27.90 7.94
N ALA A 309 11.04 27.54 6.87
CA ALA A 309 11.04 28.31 5.63
C ALA A 309 10.57 29.77 5.81
N GLN A 310 9.60 30.01 6.71
CA GLN A 310 9.17 31.37 7.05
C GLN A 310 10.21 32.15 7.84
N GLU A 311 10.97 31.50 8.72
CA GLU A 311 12.06 32.13 9.49
C GLU A 311 13.24 32.52 8.60
N ASP A 312 13.64 31.64 7.68
CA ASP A 312 14.68 31.93 6.69
C ASP A 312 14.29 33.06 5.72
N ALA A 313 13.02 33.09 5.28
CA ALA A 313 12.51 34.18 4.47
C ALA A 313 12.59 35.53 5.20
N LYS A 314 12.22 35.58 6.48
CA LYS A 314 12.33 36.78 7.32
C LYS A 314 13.78 37.24 7.51
N LEU A 315 14.71 36.30 7.71
CA LEU A 315 16.14 36.58 7.83
C LEU A 315 16.76 37.11 6.52
N SER A 316 16.32 36.61 5.36
CA SER A 316 16.77 37.10 4.05
C SER A 316 16.30 38.53 3.78
N ILE A 317 15.05 38.86 4.11
CA ILE A 317 14.46 40.20 3.94
C ILE A 317 15.15 41.22 4.85
N GLY A 318 15.47 40.82 6.10
CA GLY A 318 16.22 41.66 7.04
C GLY A 318 17.65 41.99 6.57
N LYS A 319 18.34 41.04 5.93
CA LYS A 319 19.67 41.27 5.34
C LYS A 319 19.63 42.19 4.10
N THR A 320 18.60 42.09 3.27
CA THR A 320 18.41 43.00 2.13
C THR A 320 18.04 44.41 2.57
N ALA A 321 17.23 44.57 3.63
CA ALA A 321 16.90 45.87 4.19
C ALA A 321 18.11 46.55 4.85
N SER A 322 18.99 45.77 5.51
CA SER A 322 20.25 46.27 6.07
C SER A 322 21.27 46.70 5.01
N LYS A 323 21.25 46.10 3.81
CA LYS A 323 22.13 46.48 2.69
C LYS A 323 21.66 47.70 1.90
N SER A 324 20.38 48.08 1.98
CA SER A 324 19.88 49.31 1.33
C SER A 324 19.88 50.53 2.26
N ALA A 325 20.30 50.36 3.51
CA ALA A 325 20.37 51.41 4.53
C ALA A 325 21.81 51.89 4.82
N ASN A 326 22.80 51.34 4.11
CA ASN A 326 24.20 51.78 4.06
C ASN A 326 24.53 52.25 2.63
#